data_AF-A0A9E3GZ29-F1
#
_entry.id   AF-A0A9E3GZ29-F1
#
_cell.length_a   1.000
_cell.length_b   1.000
_cell.length_c   1.000
_cell.angle_alpha   90.00
_cell.angle_beta   90.00
_cell.angle_gamma   90.00
#
_symmetry.space_group_name_H-M   'P 1'
#
loop_
_entity.id
_entity.type
_entity.pdbx_description
1 polymer ?
#
loop_
_entity_poly.entity_id
_entity_poly.type
_entity_poly.pdbx_seq_one_letter_code
_entity_poly.pdbx_strand_id
1 'polypeptide(L)'
;MPEPEIPPDAEPAADGMAELRARAEALERQLGELQREAQSRLVLAELKAEALRAGIIDLDGLKLIDLSGLKPNASGEIEGGAALISGLKRSKPWLFGSVSSSASAKPPAAQPPRQKLATEMTDDEYRAARAALLKRRS
;
A
#
# COMPACT_ATOMS: atom_id res chain seq x y z
N MET A 1 -21.07 82.11 16.55
CA MET A 1 -20.60 81.07 15.61
C MET A 1 -19.60 80.21 16.37
N PRO A 2 -20.02 79.12 17.04
CA PRO A 2 -19.07 78.17 17.61
C PRO A 2 -18.47 77.29 16.51
N GLU A 3 -17.17 77.04 16.60
CA GLU A 3 -16.38 76.20 15.70
C GLU A 3 -16.85 74.72 15.73
N PRO A 4 -16.77 73.98 14.61
CA PRO A 4 -17.07 72.56 14.62
C PRO A 4 -15.94 71.78 15.30
N GLU A 5 -16.23 71.20 16.46
CA GLU A 5 -15.41 70.19 17.11
C GLU A 5 -15.34 68.95 16.21
N ILE A 6 -14.14 68.65 15.71
CA ILE A 6 -13.85 67.40 15.01
C ILE A 6 -13.74 66.31 16.09
N PRO A 7 -14.51 65.21 16.00
CA PRO A 7 -14.41 64.13 16.99
C PRO A 7 -13.01 63.49 16.91
N PRO A 8 -12.33 63.25 18.05
CA PRO A 8 -11.24 62.29 18.11
C PRO A 8 -11.84 60.89 17.89
N ASP A 9 -11.03 59.91 17.48
CA ASP A 9 -11.42 58.49 17.36
C ASP A 9 -11.92 58.04 15.98
N ALA A 10 -11.20 58.40 14.92
CA ALA A 10 -11.21 57.65 13.65
C ALA A 10 -10.02 56.66 13.57
N GLU A 11 -9.81 55.80 14.58
CA GLU A 11 -8.77 54.75 14.53
C GLU A 11 -9.21 53.27 14.73
N PRO A 12 -10.46 52.81 14.53
CA PRO A 12 -10.75 51.36 14.65
C PRO A 12 -10.46 50.54 13.37
N ALA A 13 -10.30 51.16 12.20
CA ALA A 13 -10.23 50.44 10.93
C ALA A 13 -8.82 49.93 10.57
N ALA A 14 -7.78 50.65 10.99
CA ALA A 14 -6.39 50.25 10.71
C ALA A 14 -5.95 49.05 11.57
N ASP A 15 -6.43 48.98 12.82
CA ASP A 15 -6.07 47.94 13.78
C ASP A 15 -6.71 46.58 13.41
N GLY A 16 -7.98 46.59 13.01
CA GLY A 16 -8.66 45.38 12.53
C GLY A 16 -8.05 44.81 11.24
N MET A 17 -7.60 45.66 10.32
CA MET A 17 -6.91 45.21 9.10
C MET A 17 -5.50 44.65 9.39
N ALA A 18 -4.80 45.19 10.39
CA ALA A 18 -3.52 44.66 10.83
C ALA A 18 -3.67 43.28 11.48
N GLU A 19 -4.69 43.09 12.33
CA GLU A 19 -4.98 41.80 12.97
C GLU A 19 -5.37 40.73 11.93
N LEU A 20 -6.20 41.10 10.94
CA LEU A 20 -6.57 40.20 9.84
C LEU A 20 -5.36 39.78 9.01
N ARG A 21 -4.42 40.69 8.70
CA ARG A 21 -3.18 40.37 7.99
C ARG A 21 -2.27 39.45 8.81
N ALA A 22 -2.08 39.75 10.09
CA ALA A 22 -1.28 38.92 10.99
C ALA A 22 -1.86 37.49 11.09
N ARG A 23 -3.19 37.37 11.13
CA ARG A 23 -3.87 36.07 11.15
C ARG A 23 -3.77 35.34 9.81
N ALA A 24 -3.87 36.05 8.69
CA ALA A 24 -3.67 35.47 7.36
C ALA A 24 -2.24 34.92 7.20
N GLU A 25 -1.22 35.68 7.58
CA GLU A 25 0.17 35.23 7.55
C GLU A 25 0.43 34.02 8.45
N ALA A 26 -0.18 33.99 9.64
CA ALA A 26 -0.08 32.85 10.55
C ALA A 26 -0.71 31.59 9.93
N LEU A 27 -1.88 31.72 9.32
CA LEU A 27 -2.56 30.62 8.62
C LEU A 27 -1.75 30.14 7.40
N GLU A 28 -1.18 31.04 6.61
CA GLU A 28 -0.33 30.68 5.47
C GLU A 28 0.91 29.89 5.91
N ARG A 29 1.55 30.30 7.00
CA ARG A 29 2.67 29.54 7.59
C ARG A 29 2.24 28.16 8.05
N GLN A 30 1.12 28.07 8.79
CA GLN A 30 0.57 26.80 9.27
C GLN A 30 0.20 25.87 8.11
N LEU A 31 -0.43 26.40 7.06
CA LEU A 31 -0.75 25.63 5.85
C LEU A 31 0.51 25.14 5.15
N GLY A 32 1.54 25.98 5.03
CA GLY A 32 2.82 25.59 4.45
C GLY A 32 3.52 24.47 5.23
N GLU A 33 3.49 24.53 6.56
CA GLU A 33 4.04 23.50 7.44
C GLU A 33 3.27 22.18 7.32
N LEU A 34 1.94 22.23 7.42
CA LEU A 34 1.07 21.06 7.26
C LEU A 34 1.22 20.42 5.88
N GLN A 35 1.34 21.22 4.82
CA GLN A 35 1.52 20.72 3.47
C GLN A 35 2.86 20.00 3.31
N ARG A 36 3.95 20.56 3.86
CA ARG A 36 5.28 19.91 3.86
C ARG A 36 5.26 18.60 4.64
N GLU A 37 4.62 18.59 5.81
CA GLU A 37 4.49 17.39 6.63
C GLU A 37 3.67 16.31 5.90
N ALA A 38 2.51 16.67 5.34
CA ALA A 38 1.68 15.76 4.58
C ALA A 38 2.42 15.17 3.37
N GLN A 39 3.13 16.00 2.61
CA GLN A 39 3.95 15.55 1.49
C GLN A 39 5.05 14.58 1.94
N SER A 40 5.77 14.89 3.03
CA SER A 40 6.81 14.00 3.55
C SER A 40 6.27 12.63 3.97
N ARG A 41 5.09 12.61 4.61
CA ARG A 41 4.43 11.37 5.05
C ARG A 41 3.93 10.55 3.85
N LEU A 42 3.39 11.20 2.84
CA LEU A 42 2.94 10.57 1.61
C LEU A 42 4.13 9.95 0.85
N VAL A 43 5.24 10.68 0.73
CA VAL A 43 6.49 10.16 0.13
C VAL A 43 7.01 8.93 0.91
N LEU A 44 6.96 8.96 2.23
CA LEU A 44 7.37 7.79 3.02
C LEU A 44 6.41 6.61 2.86
N ALA A 45 5.10 6.86 2.77
CA ALA A 45 4.10 5.81 2.65
C ALA A 45 4.21 5.08 1.31
N GLU A 46 4.30 5.82 0.21
CA GLU A 46 4.44 5.26 -1.14
C GLU A 46 5.77 4.52 -1.30
N LEU A 47 6.87 5.06 -0.77
CA LEU A 47 8.16 4.37 -0.80
C LEU A 47 8.11 3.05 -0.02
N LYS A 48 7.46 3.03 1.14
CA LYS A 48 7.26 1.80 1.93
C LYS A 48 6.41 0.78 1.17
N ALA A 49 5.33 1.22 0.52
CA ALA A 49 4.50 0.34 -0.30
C ALA A 49 5.31 -0.31 -1.42
N GLU A 50 6.13 0.47 -2.12
CA GLU A 50 6.99 -0.04 -3.19
C GLU A 50 8.10 -0.96 -2.66
N ALA A 51 8.71 -0.62 -1.52
CA ALA A 51 9.71 -1.47 -0.87
C ALA A 51 9.14 -2.80 -0.39
N LEU A 52 7.92 -2.80 0.18
CA LEU A 52 7.20 -4.01 0.58
C LEU A 52 6.86 -4.87 -0.62
N ARG A 53 6.35 -4.28 -1.70
CA ARG A 53 6.11 -4.97 -2.99
C ARG A 53 7.41 -5.59 -3.53
N ALA A 54 8.53 -4.92 -3.31
CA ALA A 54 9.84 -5.41 -3.69
C ALA A 54 10.44 -6.45 -2.73
N GLY A 55 9.80 -6.75 -1.60
CA GLY A 55 10.24 -7.75 -0.64
C GLY A 55 11.35 -7.28 0.30
N ILE A 56 11.34 -6.01 0.71
CA ILE A 56 12.26 -5.51 1.73
C ILE A 56 12.08 -6.28 3.06
N ILE A 57 13.17 -6.66 3.70
CA ILE A 57 13.16 -7.28 5.04
C ILE A 57 13.32 -6.20 6.11
N ASP A 58 14.24 -5.26 5.88
CA ASP A 58 14.56 -4.19 6.82
C ASP A 58 14.02 -2.85 6.32
N LEU A 59 12.86 -2.46 6.84
CA LEU A 59 12.21 -1.18 6.54
C LEU A 59 12.98 0.02 7.11
N ASP A 60 13.78 -0.16 8.16
CA ASP A 60 14.54 0.92 8.76
C ASP A 60 15.70 1.37 7.85
N GLY A 61 16.18 0.47 6.98
CA GLY A 61 17.14 0.81 5.93
C GLY A 61 16.68 1.91 4.97
N LEU A 62 15.36 2.14 4.85
CA LEU A 62 14.82 3.23 4.03
C LEU A 62 15.12 4.63 4.58
N LYS A 63 15.33 4.74 5.90
CA LYS A 63 15.67 6.03 6.57
C LYS A 63 17.06 6.53 6.19
N LEU A 64 17.92 5.65 5.69
CA LEU A 64 19.29 5.96 5.31
C LEU A 64 19.41 6.42 3.85
N ILE A 65 18.28 6.59 3.17
CA ILE A 65 18.21 6.98 1.76
C ILE A 65 17.86 8.46 1.70
N ASP A 66 18.55 9.18 0.83
CA ASP A 66 18.17 10.54 0.51
C ASP A 66 16.86 10.56 -0.30
N LEU A 67 15.81 11.10 0.30
CA LEU A 67 14.47 11.22 -0.29
C LEU A 67 14.22 12.62 -0.84
N SER A 68 15.17 13.55 -0.75
CA SER A 68 14.99 14.96 -1.11
C SER A 68 14.67 15.19 -2.60
N GLY A 69 15.03 14.23 -3.46
CA GLY A 69 14.72 14.25 -4.90
C GLY A 69 13.36 13.66 -5.27
N LEU A 70 12.65 13.00 -4.34
CA LEU A 70 11.37 12.35 -4.63
C LEU A 70 10.23 13.35 -4.47
N LYS A 71 9.43 13.50 -5.54
CA LYS A 71 8.24 14.35 -5.53
C LYS A 71 6.99 13.52 -5.81
N PRO A 72 5.91 13.73 -5.05
CA PRO A 72 4.62 13.17 -5.39
C PRO A 72 4.05 13.89 -6.62
N ASN A 73 3.45 13.12 -7.52
CA ASN A 73 2.70 13.63 -8.65
C ASN A 73 1.28 14.07 -8.24
N ALA A 74 0.50 14.57 -9.20
CA ALA A 74 -0.87 15.01 -8.95
C ALA A 74 -1.82 13.88 -8.48
N SER A 75 -1.47 12.62 -8.76
CA SER A 75 -2.21 11.43 -8.34
C SER A 75 -1.82 10.94 -6.93
N GLY A 76 -0.79 11.53 -6.32
CA GLY A 76 -0.24 11.09 -5.03
C GLY A 76 0.76 9.94 -5.13
N GLU A 77 1.20 9.56 -6.33
CA GLU A 77 2.26 8.56 -6.52
C GLU A 77 3.64 9.24 -6.58
N ILE A 78 4.70 8.54 -6.19
CA ILE A 78 6.07 9.07 -6.29
C ILE A 78 6.67 8.74 -7.65
N GLU A 79 7.09 9.78 -8.38
CA GLU A 79 7.90 9.59 -9.58
C GLU A 79 9.29 9.07 -9.22
N GLY A 80 9.70 7.94 -9.81
CA GLY A 80 11.02 7.36 -9.61
C GLY A 80 11.17 6.45 -8.38
N GLY A 81 10.11 6.24 -7.58
CA GLY A 81 10.14 5.32 -6.43
C GLY A 81 10.57 3.89 -6.81
N ALA A 82 9.96 3.32 -7.85
CA ALA A 82 10.31 1.98 -8.34
C ALA A 82 11.76 1.87 -8.86
N ALA A 83 12.25 2.92 -9.52
CA ALA A 83 13.63 2.99 -10.01
C ALA A 83 14.63 3.06 -8.85
N LEU A 84 14.30 3.82 -7.79
CA LEU A 84 15.10 3.91 -6.57
C LEU A 84 15.15 2.56 -5.85
N ILE A 85 14.01 1.90 -5.65
CA ILE A 85 13.95 0.57 -5.01
C ILE A 85 14.72 -0.48 -5.84
N SER A 86 14.64 -0.42 -7.16
CA SER A 86 15.44 -1.29 -8.05
C SER A 86 16.95 -1.00 -7.96
N GLY A 87 17.33 0.28 -7.79
CA GLY A 87 18.69 0.69 -7.48
C GLY A 87 19.18 0.12 -6.15
N LEU A 88 18.37 0.24 -5.10
CA LEU A 88 18.68 -0.31 -3.77
C LEU A 88 18.86 -1.82 -3.81
N LYS A 89 18.02 -2.55 -4.54
CA LYS A 89 18.17 -4.01 -4.71
C LYS A 89 19.54 -4.39 -5.26
N ARG A 90 20.13 -3.56 -6.12
CA ARG A 90 21.47 -3.77 -6.68
C ARG A 90 22.57 -3.35 -5.72
N SER A 91 22.46 -2.17 -5.11
CA SER A 91 23.51 -1.61 -4.26
C SER A 91 23.56 -2.23 -2.86
N LYS A 92 22.40 -2.61 -2.32
CA LYS A 92 22.21 -3.10 -0.95
C LYS A 92 21.25 -4.31 -0.97
N PRO A 93 21.64 -5.44 -1.59
CA PRO A 93 20.77 -6.60 -1.71
C PRO A 93 20.30 -7.15 -0.36
N TRP A 94 21.13 -6.99 0.68
CA TRP A 94 20.86 -7.43 2.05
C TRP A 94 19.65 -6.74 2.71
N LEU A 95 19.15 -5.64 2.15
CA LEU A 95 17.88 -5.04 2.60
C LEU A 95 16.66 -5.82 2.12
N PHE A 96 16.81 -6.68 1.10
CA PHE A 96 15.71 -7.38 0.46
C PHE A 96 15.80 -8.89 0.70
N GLY A 97 14.64 -9.51 0.81
CA GLY A 97 14.53 -10.95 0.93
C GLY A 97 14.81 -11.66 -0.39
N SER A 98 15.25 -12.91 -0.26
CA SER A 98 15.26 -13.83 -1.38
C SER A 98 13.83 -14.00 -1.90
N VAL A 99 13.66 -13.95 -3.22
CA VAL A 99 12.40 -14.31 -3.86
C VAL A 99 12.19 -15.80 -3.59
N SER A 100 11.17 -16.17 -2.82
CA SER A 100 10.88 -17.56 -2.53
C SER A 100 10.72 -18.33 -3.84
N SER A 101 11.57 -19.33 -4.09
CA SER A 101 11.49 -20.20 -5.27
C SER A 101 10.40 -21.26 -5.16
N SER A 102 9.59 -21.22 -4.09
CA SER A 102 8.48 -22.14 -3.89
C SER A 102 7.42 -21.90 -4.96
N ALA A 103 7.41 -22.74 -5.99
CA ALA A 103 6.32 -22.77 -6.96
C ALA A 103 5.02 -23.14 -6.24
N SER A 104 3.91 -22.49 -6.60
CA SER A 104 2.58 -22.98 -6.23
C SER A 104 2.41 -24.37 -6.81
N ALA A 105 2.42 -25.39 -5.95
CA ALA A 105 2.31 -26.77 -6.40
C ALA A 105 0.97 -26.94 -7.12
N LYS A 106 1.02 -27.29 -8.40
CA LYS A 106 -0.19 -27.63 -9.16
C LYS A 106 -0.74 -28.91 -8.51
N PRO A 107 -1.96 -28.88 -7.92
CA PRO A 107 -2.50 -30.08 -7.31
C PRO A 107 -2.57 -31.20 -8.36
N PRO A 108 -2.25 -32.45 -8.00
CA PRO A 108 -2.34 -33.56 -8.94
C PRO A 108 -3.76 -33.65 -9.49
N ALA A 109 -3.89 -34.03 -10.75
CA ALA A 109 -5.19 -34.22 -11.38
C ALA A 109 -6.01 -35.25 -10.56
N ALA A 110 -7.30 -34.95 -10.34
CA ALA A 110 -8.21 -35.87 -9.67
C ALA A 110 -8.24 -37.20 -10.44
N GLN A 111 -7.81 -38.29 -9.80
CA GLN A 111 -7.89 -39.61 -10.41
C GLN A 111 -9.31 -40.16 -10.21
N PRO A 112 -9.92 -40.76 -11.25
CA PRO A 112 -11.21 -41.43 -11.08
C PRO A 112 -11.06 -42.58 -10.08
N PRO A 113 -12.12 -42.89 -9.30
CA PRO A 113 -12.09 -43.99 -8.35
C PRO A 113 -11.78 -45.30 -9.08
N ARG A 114 -10.68 -45.96 -8.68
CA ARG A 114 -10.27 -47.24 -9.26
C ARG A 114 -11.25 -48.33 -8.81
N GLN A 115 -11.66 -49.19 -9.75
CA GLN A 115 -12.44 -50.38 -9.41
C GLN A 115 -11.57 -51.32 -8.58
N LYS A 116 -12.07 -51.75 -7.42
CA LYS A 116 -11.42 -52.75 -6.56
C LYS A 116 -11.27 -54.06 -7.32
N LEU A 117 -10.16 -54.76 -7.10
CA LEU A 117 -9.99 -56.13 -7.60
C LEU A 117 -10.85 -57.10 -6.80
N ALA A 118 -11.18 -58.26 -7.39
CA ALA A 118 -11.98 -59.29 -6.71
C ALA A 118 -11.35 -59.76 -5.38
N THR A 119 -10.01 -59.71 -5.28
CA THR A 119 -9.24 -60.04 -4.07
C THR A 119 -9.29 -58.96 -2.99
N GLU A 120 -9.78 -57.77 -3.32
CA GLU A 120 -9.86 -56.60 -2.41
C GLU A 120 -11.31 -56.31 -1.98
N MET A 121 -12.26 -57.14 -2.42
CA MET A 121 -13.67 -57.05 -2.04
C MET A 121 -13.99 -58.08 -0.96
N THR A 122 -14.87 -57.71 -0.04
CA THR A 122 -15.51 -58.70 0.83
C THR A 122 -16.47 -59.57 0.00
N ASP A 123 -16.84 -60.75 0.51
CA ASP A 123 -17.72 -61.67 -0.22
C ASP A 123 -19.07 -61.03 -0.61
N ASP A 124 -19.64 -60.19 0.26
CA ASP A 124 -20.88 -59.48 0.01
C ASP A 124 -20.72 -58.40 -1.07
N GLU A 125 -19.62 -57.65 -1.03
CA GLU A 125 -19.28 -56.65 -2.06
C GLU A 125 -19.06 -57.32 -3.43
N TYR A 126 -18.37 -58.46 -3.45
CA TYR A 126 -18.11 -59.22 -4.67
C TYR A 126 -19.40 -59.77 -5.30
N ARG A 127 -20.31 -60.33 -4.48
CA ARG A 127 -21.61 -60.83 -4.95
C ARG A 127 -22.46 -59.69 -5.55
N ALA A 128 -22.50 -58.54 -4.89
CA ALA A 128 -23.20 -57.36 -5.40
C ALA A 128 -22.61 -56.85 -6.71
N ALA A 129 -21.28 -56.77 -6.81
CA ALA A 129 -20.58 -56.35 -8.04
C ALA A 129 -20.81 -57.32 -9.21
N ARG A 130 -20.78 -58.64 -8.96
CA ARG A 130 -21.09 -59.65 -9.99
C ARG A 130 -22.54 -59.56 -10.47
N ALA A 131 -23.50 -59.39 -9.56
CA ALA A 131 -24.91 -59.25 -9.92
C ALA A 131 -25.15 -58.01 -10.79
N ALA A 132 -24.50 -56.89 -10.46
CA ALA A 132 -24.57 -55.66 -11.25
C ALA A 132 -24.01 -55.83 -12.68
N LEU A 133 -22.91 -56.58 -12.84
CA LEU A 133 -22.33 -56.88 -14.16
C LEU A 133 -23.24 -57.76 -15.03
N LEU A 134 -23.92 -58.75 -14.43
CA LEU A 134 -24.87 -59.61 -15.14
C LEU A 134 -26.11 -58.83 -15.59
N LYS A 135 -26.66 -57.97 -14.72
CA LYS A 135 -27.82 -57.12 -15.02
C LYS A 135 -27.56 -56.09 -16.13
N ARG A 136 -26.30 -55.68 -16.33
CA ARG A 136 -25.91 -54.75 -17.40
C ARG A 136 -25.73 -55.45 -18.76
N ARG A 137 -25.70 -56.79 -18.79
CA ARG A 137 -25.47 -57.62 -19.99
C ARG A 137 -26.72 -58.34 -20.50
N SER A 138 -27.80 -58.36 -19.72
CA SER A 138 -29.15 -58.77 -20.13
C SER A 138 -29.92 -57.59 -20.70
#